data_AF-W2SBA5-F1
#
_entry.id   AF-W2SBA5-F1
#
_cell.length_a   1.000
_cell.length_b   1.000
_cell.length_c   1.000
_cell.angle_alpha   90.00
_cell.angle_beta   90.00
_cell.angle_gamma   90.00
#
_symmetry.space_group_name_H-M   'P 1'
#
loop_
_entity.id
_entity.type
_entity.pdbx_description
1 polymer ?
#
loop_
_entity_poly.entity_id
_entity_poly.type
_entity_poly.pdbx_seq_one_letter_code
_entity_poly.pdbx_strand_id
1 'polypeptide(L)'
;MDQSNFHNETKPETLVLINNVLDFIRGNLANIEKVWGRDSTQFKSASTIMEQYLDDNLRKINVKRSDIDDLMQKLSIDDTLERRNPTA
;
A
#
# COMPACT_ATOMS: atom_id res chain seq x y z
N MET A 1 8.86 -17.49 36.47
CA MET A 1 8.81 -17.62 35.00
C MET A 1 7.96 -16.47 34.53
N ASP A 2 8.59 -15.39 34.11
CA ASP A 2 7.91 -14.19 33.64
C ASP A 2 7.88 -14.26 32.12
N GLN A 3 6.68 -14.43 31.55
CA GLN A 3 6.46 -14.41 30.12
C GLN A 3 6.39 -12.95 29.71
N SER A 4 7.56 -12.35 29.47
CA SER A 4 7.67 -11.03 28.90
C SER A 4 6.93 -10.97 27.56
N ASN A 5 5.84 -10.21 27.57
CA ASN A 5 5.10 -9.74 26.41
C ASN A 5 6.06 -9.33 25.29
N PHE A 6 6.09 -10.11 24.21
CA PHE A 6 6.66 -9.69 22.94
C PHE A 6 5.77 -8.58 22.34
N HIS A 7 5.94 -7.34 22.82
CA HIS A 7 5.57 -6.18 22.04
C HIS A 7 6.49 -6.17 20.82
N ASN A 8 5.98 -6.70 19.71
CA ASN A 8 6.64 -6.57 18.41
C ASN A 8 6.44 -5.13 17.92
N GLU A 9 7.07 -4.17 18.60
CA GLU A 9 7.15 -2.79 18.15
C GLU A 9 7.80 -2.81 16.77
N THR A 10 7.03 -2.49 15.75
CA THR A 10 7.53 -2.39 14.38
C THR A 10 8.54 -1.26 14.37
N LYS A 11 9.84 -1.60 14.39
CA LYS A 11 10.91 -0.61 14.46
C LYS A 11 10.75 0.38 13.30
N PRO A 12 10.93 1.70 13.51
CA PRO A 12 10.80 2.70 12.45
C PRO A 12 11.62 2.36 11.19
N GLU A 13 12.79 1.76 11.38
CA GLU A 13 13.66 1.26 10.30
C GLU A 13 13.01 0.18 9.42
N THR A 14 12.24 -0.73 10.04
CA THR A 14 11.48 -1.77 9.32
C THR A 14 10.41 -1.15 8.44
N LEU A 15 9.71 -0.11 8.90
CA LEU A 15 8.71 0.60 8.10
C LEU A 15 9.35 1.35 6.92
N VAL A 16 10.52 1.96 7.13
CA VAL A 16 11.30 2.60 6.05
C VAL A 16 11.71 1.58 5.00
N LEU A 17 12.20 0.41 5.42
CA LEU A 17 12.55 -0.68 4.50
C LEU A 17 11.33 -1.17 3.69
N ILE A 18 10.18 -1.33 4.34
CA ILE A 18 8.92 -1.71 3.67
C ILE A 18 8.54 -0.65 2.63
N ASN A 19 8.58 0.64 2.98
CA ASN A 19 8.28 1.72 2.04
C ASN A 19 9.21 1.71 0.82
N ASN A 20 10.53 1.55 1.02
CA ASN A 20 11.50 1.47 -0.07
C ASN A 20 11.22 0.29 -1.01
N VAL A 21 10.86 -0.87 -0.47
CA VAL A 21 10.50 -2.05 -1.28
C VAL A 21 9.22 -1.78 -2.07
N LEU A 22 8.20 -1.20 -1.44
CA LEU A 22 6.94 -0.86 -2.13
C LEU A 22 7.16 0.15 -3.26
N ASP A 23 8.00 1.16 -3.06
CA ASP A 23 8.34 2.14 -4.08
C ASP A 23 9.10 1.51 -5.25
N PHE A 24 10.02 0.59 -4.97
CA PHE A 24 10.70 -0.17 -6.02
C PHE A 24 9.72 -0.99 -6.87
N ILE A 25 8.75 -1.64 -6.23
CA ILE A 25 7.72 -2.42 -6.94
C ILE A 25 6.83 -1.49 -7.78
N ARG A 26 6.37 -0.36 -7.22
CA ARG A 26 5.60 0.66 -7.96
C ARG A 26 6.36 1.18 -9.17
N GLY A 27 7.65 1.46 -9.02
CA GLY A 27 8.52 1.91 -10.10
C GLY A 27 8.63 0.86 -11.22
N ASN A 28 8.76 -0.42 -10.87
CA ASN A 28 8.79 -1.50 -11.85
C ASN A 28 7.45 -1.65 -12.59
N LEU A 29 6.32 -1.54 -11.89
CA LEU A 29 5.01 -1.59 -12.52
C LEU A 29 4.80 -0.42 -13.49
N ALA A 30 5.19 0.79 -13.11
CA ALA A 30 5.15 1.97 -13.95
C ALA A 30 6.06 1.84 -15.18
N ASN A 31 7.24 1.24 -15.03
CA ASN A 31 8.12 0.95 -16.16
C ASN A 31 7.48 -0.06 -17.12
N ILE A 32 6.85 -1.12 -16.60
CA ILE A 32 6.13 -2.09 -17.42
C ILE A 32 4.99 -1.41 -18.19
N GLU A 33 4.20 -0.55 -17.52
CA GLU A 33 3.14 0.24 -18.14
C GLU A 33 3.67 1.13 -19.25
N LYS A 34 4.77 1.85 -18.99
CA LYS A 34 5.38 2.76 -19.96
C LYS A 34 5.93 2.03 -21.19
N VAL A 35 6.49 0.84 -21.03
CA VAL A 35 7.14 0.08 -22.11
C VAL A 35 6.13 -0.71 -22.95
N TRP A 36 5.20 -1.42 -22.30
CA TRP A 36 4.30 -2.35 -22.98
C TRP A 36 2.85 -1.87 -23.02
N GLY A 37 2.49 -0.85 -22.26
CA GLY A 37 1.13 -0.35 -22.14
C GLY A 37 0.32 -1.11 -21.09
N ARG A 38 -0.71 -0.44 -20.58
CA ARG A 38 -1.62 -0.96 -19.53
C ARG A 38 -2.39 -2.20 -19.95
N ASP A 39 -2.70 -2.33 -21.23
CA ASP A 39 -3.45 -3.48 -21.76
C ASP A 39 -2.59 -4.71 -22.04
N SER A 40 -1.27 -4.60 -21.89
CA SER A 40 -0.34 -5.69 -22.15
C SER A 40 -0.50 -6.84 -21.17
N THR A 41 -0.21 -8.05 -21.65
CA THR A 41 -0.13 -9.25 -20.81
C THR A 41 0.89 -9.08 -19.69
N GLN A 42 2.00 -8.37 -19.95
CA GLN A 42 3.06 -8.08 -18.98
C GLN A 42 2.53 -7.24 -17.83
N PHE A 43 1.84 -6.13 -18.14
CA PHE A 43 1.26 -5.26 -17.11
C PHE A 43 0.18 -5.97 -16.30
N LYS A 44 -0.74 -6.66 -16.97
CA LYS A 44 -1.82 -7.41 -16.33
C LYS A 44 -1.28 -8.50 -15.40
N SER A 45 -0.33 -9.30 -15.89
CA SER A 45 0.30 -10.36 -15.09
C SER A 45 1.03 -9.80 -13.87
N ALA A 46 1.87 -8.79 -14.05
CA ALA A 46 2.60 -8.16 -12.94
C ALA A 46 1.66 -7.54 -11.89
N SER A 47 0.59 -6.88 -12.35
CA SER A 47 -0.42 -6.27 -11.46
C SER A 47 -1.16 -7.34 -10.65
N THR A 48 -1.62 -8.41 -11.30
CA THR A 48 -2.31 -9.52 -10.62
C THR A 48 -1.42 -10.19 -9.56
N ILE A 49 -0.15 -10.42 -9.87
CA ILE A 49 0.79 -11.01 -8.91
C ILE A 49 0.94 -10.08 -7.69
N MET A 50 1.11 -8.78 -7.92
CA MET A 50 1.25 -7.79 -6.86
C MET A 50 -0.01 -7.70 -5.98
N GLU A 51 -1.19 -7.70 -6.58
CA GLU A 51 -2.47 -7.71 -5.88
C GLU A 51 -2.64 -8.97 -5.02
N GLN A 52 -2.27 -10.15 -5.54
CA GLN A 52 -2.35 -11.40 -4.78
C GLN A 52 -1.42 -11.38 -3.56
N TYR A 53 -0.18 -10.90 -3.71
CA TYR A 53 0.73 -10.77 -2.57
C TYR A 53 0.21 -9.77 -1.54
N LEU A 54 -0.39 -8.66 -1.97
CA LEU A 54 -1.02 -7.73 -1.05
C LEU A 54 -2.14 -8.43 -0.28
N ASP A 55 -3.10 -9.05 -0.98
CA ASP A 55 -4.23 -9.76 -0.36
C ASP A 55 -3.77 -10.84 0.63
N ASP A 56 -2.75 -11.64 0.27
CA ASP A 56 -2.20 -12.67 1.15
C ASP A 56 -1.56 -12.08 2.42
N ASN A 57 -0.84 -10.96 2.29
CA ASN A 57 -0.23 -10.29 3.44
C ASN A 57 -1.29 -9.65 4.33
N LEU A 58 -2.33 -9.04 3.75
CA LEU A 58 -3.46 -8.47 4.50
C LEU A 58 -4.21 -9.54 5.29
N ARG A 59 -4.47 -10.70 4.68
CA ARG A 59 -5.07 -11.86 5.36
C ARG A 59 -4.21 -12.32 6.54
N LYS A 60 -2.88 -12.36 6.40
CA LYS A 60 -1.95 -12.77 7.48
C LYS A 60 -1.99 -11.82 8.68
N ILE A 61 -2.21 -10.53 8.47
CA ILE A 61 -2.31 -9.52 9.54
C ILE A 61 -3.75 -9.23 9.97
N ASN A 62 -4.72 -10.04 9.51
CA ASN A 62 -6.15 -9.91 9.78
C ASN A 62 -6.76 -8.54 9.42
N VAL A 63 -6.18 -7.87 8.42
CA VAL A 63 -6.72 -6.64 7.83
C VAL A 63 -7.53 -7.04 6.60
N LYS A 64 -8.78 -6.58 6.51
CA LYS A 64 -9.61 -6.83 5.33
C LYS A 64 -9.36 -5.74 4.30
N ARG A 65 -9.52 -6.10 3.02
CA ARG A 65 -9.40 -5.13 1.91
C ARG A 65 -10.38 -3.95 2.06
N SER A 66 -11.58 -4.22 2.58
CA SER A 66 -12.56 -3.19 2.96
C SER A 66 -12.02 -2.16 3.96
N ASP A 67 -11.19 -2.59 4.91
CA ASP A 67 -10.62 -1.70 5.93
C ASP A 67 -9.62 -0.72 5.30
N ILE A 68 -8.96 -1.15 4.22
CA ILE A 68 -8.06 -0.29 3.42
C ILE A 68 -8.87 0.63 2.53
N ASP A 69 -9.92 0.14 1.89
CA ASP A 69 -10.80 0.97 1.05
C ASP A 69 -11.42 2.10 1.89
N ASP A 70 -11.88 1.79 3.11
CA ASP A 70 -12.39 2.76 4.08
C ASP A 70 -11.30 3.77 4.52
N LEU A 71 -10.07 3.29 4.74
CA LEU A 71 -8.92 4.15 5.07
C LEU A 71 -8.57 5.10 3.92
N MET A 72 -8.51 4.59 2.69
CA MET A 72 -8.21 5.37 1.49
C MET A 72 -9.29 6.41 1.20
N GLN A 73 -10.57 6.07 1.45
CA GLN A 73 -11.67 7.00 1.36
C GLN A 73 -11.54 8.14 2.39
N LYS A 74 -11.21 7.81 3.65
CA LYS A 74 -11.00 8.82 4.70
C LYS A 74 -9.83 9.74 4.38
N LEU A 75 -8.70 9.21 3.92
CA LEU A 75 -7.53 9.99 3.49
C LEU A 75 -7.84 10.88 2.27
N SER A 76 -8.65 10.40 1.33
CA SER A 76 -9.07 11.20 0.15
C SER A 76 -10.03 12.34 0.51
N ILE A 77 -10.76 12.23 1.62
CA ILE A 77 -11.68 13.27 2.09
C ILE A 77 -10.91 14.44 2.74
N ASP A 78 -9.86 14.15 3.51
CA ASP A 78 -9.07 15.20 4.19
C ASP A 78 -8.37 16.15 3.19
N ASP A 79 -7.87 15.63 2.05
CA ASP A 79 -7.30 16.46 0.97
C ASP A 79 -8.31 17.43 0.32
N THR A 80 -9.62 17.15 0.42
CA THR A 80 -10.68 18.03 -0.10
C THR A 80 -11.15 19.08 0.89
N LEU A 81 -10.87 18.93 2.19
CA LEU A 81 -11.27 19.89 3.21
C LEU A 81 -10.26 21.04 3.36
N GLU A 82 -8.96 20.82 3.11
CA GLU A 82 -7.96 21.89 3.11
C GLU A 82 -8.14 22.89 1.94
N ARG A 83 -8.73 22.46 0.82
CA ARG A 83 -8.98 23.32 -0.36
C ARG A 83 -10.23 24.21 -0.26
N ARG A 84 -10.99 24.14 0.84
CA ARG A 84 -12.25 24.89 1.04
C ARG A 84 -12.16 26.09 1.98
N ASN A 85 -10.95 26.58 2.29
CA ASN A 85 -10.78 27.93 2.81
C ASN A 85 -10.38 28.89 1.67
N PRO A 86 -11.34 29.49 0.92
CA PRO A 86 -11.06 30.73 0.24
C PRO A 86 -10.86 31.78 1.34
N THR A 87 -9.62 32.24 1.48
CA THR A 87 -9.31 33.40 2.33
C THR A 87 -10.17 34.56 1.83
N ALA A 88 -10.91 35.14 2.77
CA ALA A 88 -11.77 36.31 2.58
C ALA A 88 -11.00 37.54 2.07
#